data_AF-A0A1C5A9G2-F1
#
_entry.id   AF-A0A1C5A9G2-F1
#
_cell.length_a   1.000
_cell.length_b   1.000
_cell.length_c   1.000
_cell.angle_alpha   90.00
_cell.angle_beta   90.00
_cell.angle_gamma   90.00
#
_symmetry.space_group_name_H-M   'P 1'
#
loop_
_entity.id
_entity.type
_entity.pdbx_description
1 polymer ?
#
loop_
_entity_poly.entity_id
_entity_poly.type
_entity_poly.pdbx_seq_one_letter_code
_entity_poly.pdbx_strand_id
1 'polypeptide(L)'
;MGVLAVRLVTPVDLITIHRDNMDEARRNSRYRSMRYGAFLLTYGPFEMFFNQLIGAHGGPRQNTPATMERIRQRFGQHLGIPDVTGQWRARVRAQPEPGRGGRWLWTTIEAQRLDNYLRDAKAVRNRLAHGDDPQTAPNDSGTLYDRKDGKTSITLMWVEGFVQAVQDLATITALELTGETTVIPDWPVPPRTEVSANPPAPPWAATP
;
A
#
# COMPACT_ATOMS: atom_id res chain seq x y z
N MET A 1 -11.22 -5.04 10.30
CA MET A 1 -9.92 -4.49 10.76
C MET A 1 -8.98 -5.57 11.28
N GLY A 2 -9.31 -6.30 12.37
CA GLY A 2 -8.41 -7.30 12.96
C GLY A 2 -7.90 -8.40 12.00
N VAL A 3 -8.76 -8.90 11.10
CA VAL A 3 -8.34 -9.89 10.08
C VAL A 3 -7.27 -9.33 9.13
N LEU A 4 -7.35 -8.05 8.75
CA LEU A 4 -6.33 -7.43 7.92
C LEU A 4 -5.01 -7.31 8.67
N ALA A 5 -5.04 -6.86 9.94
CA ALA A 5 -3.84 -6.75 10.76
C ALA A 5 -3.09 -8.08 10.89
N VAL A 6 -3.80 -9.17 11.18
CA VAL A 6 -3.22 -10.53 11.23
C VAL A 6 -2.59 -10.92 9.89
N ARG A 7 -3.24 -10.61 8.77
CA ARG A 7 -2.74 -10.95 7.43
C ARG A 7 -1.52 -10.11 7.00
N LEU A 8 -1.32 -8.96 7.62
CA LEU A 8 -0.14 -8.12 7.36
C LEU A 8 1.11 -8.56 8.12
N VAL A 9 1.02 -9.50 9.06
CA VAL A 9 2.19 -10.02 9.80
C VAL A 9 3.18 -10.69 8.84
N THR A 10 2.71 -11.65 8.05
CA THR A 10 3.57 -12.39 7.09
C THR A 10 4.30 -11.49 6.08
N PRO A 11 3.67 -10.53 5.38
CA PRO A 11 4.42 -9.64 4.50
C PRO A 11 5.41 -8.75 5.25
N VAL A 12 5.12 -8.34 6.50
CA VAL A 12 6.08 -7.61 7.34
C VAL A 12 7.28 -8.49 7.69
N ASP A 13 7.06 -9.75 8.07
CA ASP A 13 8.16 -10.70 8.35
C ASP A 13 9.03 -10.94 7.11
N LEU A 14 8.44 -11.08 5.93
CA LEU A 14 9.18 -11.21 4.68
C LEU A 14 10.03 -9.97 4.37
N ILE A 15 9.52 -8.78 4.67
CA ILE A 15 10.28 -7.54 4.53
C ILE A 15 11.47 -7.55 5.50
N THR A 16 11.26 -7.94 6.75
CA THR A 16 12.32 -8.06 7.76
C THR A 16 13.41 -9.03 7.33
N ILE A 17 13.04 -10.25 6.94
CA ILE A 17 14.01 -11.25 6.46
C ILE A 17 14.78 -10.72 5.24
N HIS A 18 14.09 -10.11 4.27
CA HIS A 18 14.75 -9.55 3.09
C HIS A 18 15.75 -8.45 3.46
N ARG A 19 15.39 -7.57 4.41
CA ARG A 19 16.22 -6.48 4.88
C ARG A 19 17.46 -6.97 5.64
N ASP A 20 17.28 -7.91 6.56
CA ASP A 20 18.37 -8.41 7.39
C ASP A 20 19.37 -9.24 6.57
N ASN A 21 18.96 -9.70 5.38
CA ASN A 21 19.76 -10.52 4.48
C ASN A 21 20.00 -9.82 3.13
N MET A 22 20.19 -8.49 3.12
CA MET A 22 20.36 -7.71 1.89
C MET A 22 21.53 -8.17 1.01
N ASP A 23 22.63 -8.65 1.59
CA ASP A 23 23.75 -9.19 0.82
C ASP A 23 23.39 -10.51 0.12
N GLU A 24 22.52 -11.30 0.72
CA GLU A 24 21.97 -12.48 0.07
C GLU A 24 21.00 -12.08 -1.06
N ALA A 25 20.16 -11.06 -0.85
CA ALA A 25 19.29 -10.51 -1.90
C ALA A 25 20.06 -9.96 -3.11
N ARG A 26 21.28 -9.46 -2.92
CA ARG A 26 22.18 -9.00 -4.00
C ARG A 26 22.71 -10.16 -4.85
N ARG A 27 22.93 -11.34 -4.24
CA ARG A 27 23.55 -12.50 -4.91
C ARG A 27 22.53 -13.54 -5.39
N ASN A 28 21.35 -13.56 -4.77
CA ASN A 28 20.35 -14.61 -4.95
C ASN A 28 19.01 -14.03 -5.47
N SER A 29 18.59 -14.49 -6.66
CA SER A 29 17.34 -14.04 -7.29
C SER A 29 16.10 -14.40 -6.48
N ARG A 30 16.12 -15.51 -5.72
CA ARG A 30 15.02 -15.90 -4.84
C ARG A 30 14.81 -14.89 -3.72
N TYR A 31 15.87 -14.51 -3.03
CA TYR A 31 15.82 -13.45 -2.01
C TYR A 31 15.36 -12.13 -2.62
N ARG A 32 15.88 -11.77 -3.81
CA ARG A 32 15.47 -10.56 -4.55
C ARG A 32 13.97 -10.52 -4.82
N SER A 33 13.35 -11.67 -5.10
CA SER A 33 11.93 -11.80 -5.41
C SER A 33 11.00 -11.68 -4.20
N MET A 34 11.52 -11.78 -2.96
CA MET A 34 10.70 -11.75 -1.74
C MET A 34 9.86 -10.47 -1.62
N ARG A 35 10.37 -9.32 -2.07
CA ARG A 35 9.61 -8.06 -2.08
C ARG A 35 8.34 -8.14 -2.95
N TYR A 36 8.37 -8.90 -4.05
CA TYR A 36 7.18 -9.13 -4.88
C TYR A 36 6.16 -9.99 -4.11
N GLY A 37 6.63 -11.03 -3.41
CA GLY A 37 5.80 -11.85 -2.54
C GLY A 37 5.16 -11.05 -1.40
N ALA A 38 5.95 -10.25 -0.69
CA ALA A 38 5.46 -9.37 0.37
C ALA A 38 4.44 -8.36 -0.16
N PHE A 39 4.67 -7.79 -1.34
CA PHE A 39 3.70 -6.92 -1.99
C PHE A 39 2.37 -7.62 -2.29
N LEU A 40 2.40 -8.81 -2.92
CA LEU A 40 1.18 -9.56 -3.24
C LEU A 40 0.42 -9.98 -1.98
N LEU A 41 1.15 -10.42 -0.95
CA LEU A 41 0.60 -10.78 0.35
C LEU A 41 0.06 -9.57 1.13
N THR A 42 0.41 -8.35 0.74
CA THR A 42 -0.18 -7.11 1.25
C THR A 42 -1.41 -6.69 0.44
N TYR A 43 -1.30 -6.71 -0.89
CA TYR A 43 -2.34 -6.25 -1.81
C TYR A 43 -3.60 -7.11 -1.73
N GLY A 44 -3.46 -8.44 -1.69
CA GLY A 44 -4.60 -9.35 -1.61
C GLY A 44 -5.51 -9.12 -0.39
N PRO A 45 -4.96 -9.09 0.84
CA PRO A 45 -5.73 -8.75 2.04
C PRO A 45 -6.34 -7.35 1.99
N PHE A 46 -5.65 -6.37 1.41
CA PHE A 46 -6.17 -5.01 1.23
C PHE A 46 -7.38 -4.96 0.29
N GLU A 47 -7.33 -5.63 -0.86
CA GLU A 47 -8.49 -5.78 -1.75
C GLU A 47 -9.64 -6.49 -1.01
N MET A 48 -9.32 -7.58 -0.31
CA MET A 48 -10.32 -8.35 0.41
C MET A 48 -11.01 -7.53 1.51
N PHE A 49 -10.29 -6.64 2.21
CA PHE A 49 -10.86 -5.75 3.21
C PHE A 49 -12.00 -4.91 2.63
N PHE A 50 -11.79 -4.22 1.50
CA PHE A 50 -12.86 -3.44 0.87
C PHE A 50 -13.97 -4.31 0.30
N ASN A 51 -13.65 -5.46 -0.28
CA ASN A 51 -14.67 -6.38 -0.80
C ASN A 51 -15.56 -6.94 0.32
N GLN A 52 -14.99 -7.19 1.51
CA GLN A 52 -15.75 -7.59 2.68
C GLN A 52 -16.66 -6.46 3.19
N LEU A 53 -16.16 -5.22 3.23
CA LEU A 53 -16.98 -4.06 3.58
C LEU A 53 -18.14 -3.89 2.60
N ILE A 54 -17.88 -3.83 1.30
CA ILE A 54 -18.92 -3.74 0.26
C ILE A 54 -19.94 -4.87 0.39
N GLY A 55 -19.47 -6.11 0.60
CA GLY A 55 -20.33 -7.27 0.78
C GLY A 55 -21.17 -7.25 2.06
N ALA A 56 -20.65 -6.70 3.16
CA ALA A 56 -21.39 -6.54 4.41
C ALA A 56 -22.55 -5.53 4.27
N HIS A 57 -22.43 -4.60 3.33
CA HIS A 57 -23.45 -3.58 3.03
C HIS A 57 -24.28 -3.93 1.78
N GLY A 58 -24.47 -5.22 1.49
CA GLY A 58 -25.37 -5.67 0.42
C GLY A 58 -24.83 -5.53 -1.00
N GLY A 59 -23.57 -5.12 -1.17
CA GLY A 59 -22.89 -5.12 -2.45
C GLY A 59 -22.43 -6.52 -2.89
N PRO A 60 -22.07 -6.70 -4.18
CA PRO A 60 -21.59 -7.98 -4.67
C PRO A 60 -20.23 -8.32 -4.06
N ARG A 61 -20.04 -9.59 -3.67
CA ARG A 61 -18.76 -10.12 -3.14
C ARG A 61 -17.67 -10.29 -4.22
N GLN A 62 -17.64 -9.42 -5.23
CA GLN A 62 -16.70 -9.51 -6.35
C GLN A 62 -15.30 -9.02 -5.95
N ASN A 63 -14.27 -9.50 -6.67
CA ASN A 63 -12.88 -9.03 -6.54
C ASN A 63 -12.75 -7.61 -7.12
N THR A 64 -13.20 -6.60 -6.37
CA THR A 64 -13.02 -5.20 -6.76
C THR A 64 -11.55 -4.83 -6.55
N PRO A 65 -10.86 -4.29 -7.57
CA PRO A 65 -9.53 -3.74 -7.40
C PRO A 65 -9.54 -2.59 -6.41
N ALA A 66 -8.53 -2.52 -5.55
CA ALA A 66 -8.41 -1.46 -4.54
C ALA A 66 -7.89 -0.14 -5.15
N THR A 67 -8.65 0.46 -6.08
CA THR A 67 -8.43 1.83 -6.60
C THR A 67 -9.50 2.78 -6.05
N MET A 68 -9.17 4.05 -5.86
CA MET A 68 -10.12 5.02 -5.29
C MET A 68 -11.42 5.09 -6.07
N GLU A 69 -11.33 5.20 -7.39
CA GLU A 69 -12.50 5.28 -8.29
C GLU A 69 -13.47 4.11 -8.09
N ARG A 70 -12.95 2.88 -8.01
CA ARG A 70 -13.77 1.67 -7.84
C ARG A 70 -14.38 1.60 -6.45
N ILE A 71 -13.63 2.01 -5.43
CA ILE A 71 -14.12 2.04 -4.05
C ILE A 71 -15.22 3.09 -3.92
N ARG A 72 -15.00 4.33 -4.37
CA ARG A 72 -16.04 5.39 -4.43
C ARG A 72 -17.29 4.93 -5.17
N GLN A 73 -17.13 4.34 -6.35
CA GLN A 73 -18.26 3.86 -7.15
C GLN A 73 -19.09 2.83 -6.37
N ARG A 74 -18.45 1.83 -5.76
CA ARG A 74 -19.15 0.77 -5.03
C ARG A 74 -19.76 1.26 -3.72
N PHE A 75 -19.06 2.14 -3.00
CA PHE A 75 -19.56 2.73 -1.77
C PHE A 75 -20.75 3.66 -2.03
N GLY A 76 -20.69 4.49 -3.08
CA GLY A 76 -21.83 5.30 -3.49
C GLY A 76 -23.04 4.46 -3.89
N GLN A 77 -22.83 3.36 -4.63
CA GLN A 77 -23.91 2.48 -5.08
C GLN A 77 -24.57 1.69 -3.94
N HIS A 78 -23.80 1.21 -2.96
CA HIS A 78 -24.28 0.23 -1.97
C HIS A 78 -24.42 0.79 -0.56
N LEU A 79 -23.62 1.79 -0.18
CA LEU A 79 -23.65 2.40 1.15
C LEU A 79 -24.28 3.80 1.14
N GLY A 80 -24.53 4.40 -0.03
CA GLY A 80 -24.96 5.79 -0.13
C GLY A 80 -23.88 6.79 0.32
N ILE A 81 -22.61 6.37 0.37
CA ILE A 81 -21.47 7.18 0.80
C ILE A 81 -20.62 7.49 -0.45
N PRO A 82 -20.85 8.64 -1.12
CA PRO A 82 -20.20 8.93 -2.39
C PRO A 82 -18.72 9.30 -2.26
N ASP A 83 -18.27 9.82 -1.10
CA ASP A 83 -16.88 10.28 -0.92
C ASP A 83 -16.16 9.62 0.27
N VAL A 84 -16.22 8.29 0.36
CA VAL A 84 -15.46 7.51 1.35
C VAL A 84 -13.93 7.64 1.19
N THR A 85 -13.44 8.26 0.11
CA THR A 85 -12.01 8.49 -0.08
C THR A 85 -11.63 9.96 0.01
N GLY A 86 -12.55 10.82 0.48
CA GLY A 86 -12.34 12.26 0.58
C GLY A 86 -11.24 12.63 1.57
N GLN A 87 -11.18 11.93 2.71
CA GLN A 87 -10.13 12.13 3.73
C GLN A 87 -8.94 11.17 3.57
N TRP A 88 -8.87 10.43 2.46
CA TRP A 88 -7.79 9.46 2.28
C TRP A 88 -6.45 10.16 2.09
N ARG A 89 -5.57 9.86 3.04
CA ARG A 89 -4.16 10.22 3.01
C ARG A 89 -3.39 9.00 3.48
N ALA A 90 -2.23 8.76 2.91
CA ALA A 90 -1.42 7.59 3.22
C ALA A 90 0.04 7.97 3.36
N ARG A 91 0.69 7.41 4.38
CA ARG A 91 2.15 7.48 4.49
C ARG A 91 2.77 6.42 3.61
N VAL A 92 3.66 6.86 2.73
CA VAL A 92 4.38 6.00 1.78
C VAL A 92 5.87 6.29 1.83
N ARG A 93 6.65 5.38 1.24
CA ARG A 93 8.07 5.60 0.94
C ARG A 93 8.18 6.03 -0.51
N ALA A 94 8.81 7.17 -0.75
CA ALA A 94 9.07 7.67 -2.09
C ALA A 94 10.46 8.32 -2.16
N GLN A 95 10.99 8.47 -3.37
CA GLN A 95 12.14 9.34 -3.57
C GLN A 95 11.70 10.80 -3.52
N PRO A 96 12.53 11.70 -2.94
CA PRO A 96 12.20 13.12 -2.87
C PRO A 96 12.12 13.77 -4.25
N GLU A 97 12.93 13.31 -5.22
CA GLU A 97 12.90 13.79 -6.61
C GLU A 97 13.06 12.60 -7.59
N PRO A 98 12.16 12.45 -8.59
CA PRO A 98 12.31 11.47 -9.66
C PRO A 98 13.63 11.67 -10.42
N GLY A 99 14.35 10.57 -10.70
CA GLY A 99 15.59 10.59 -11.49
C GLY A 99 16.85 11.17 -10.81
N ARG A 100 16.76 11.78 -9.62
CA ARG A 100 17.95 12.12 -8.82
C ARG A 100 18.23 11.03 -7.80
N GLY A 101 19.47 10.52 -7.79
CA GLY A 101 19.93 9.58 -6.77
C GLY A 101 19.69 10.18 -5.37
N GLY A 102 18.71 9.64 -4.66
CA GLY A 102 18.25 10.17 -3.38
C GLY A 102 17.80 9.07 -2.45
N ARG A 103 17.89 9.35 -1.15
CA ARG A 103 17.41 8.44 -0.10
C ARG A 103 15.89 8.37 -0.17
N TRP A 104 15.33 7.17 -0.04
CA TRP A 104 13.89 7.01 0.11
C TRP A 104 13.48 7.62 1.46
N LEU A 105 12.46 8.47 1.46
CA LEU A 105 11.95 9.15 2.65
C LEU A 105 10.48 8.80 2.84
N TRP A 106 10.01 8.90 4.08
CA TRP A 106 8.59 8.84 4.36
C TRP A 106 7.93 10.16 3.96
N THR A 107 6.77 10.08 3.33
CA THR A 107 5.95 11.23 2.96
C THR A 107 4.48 10.86 3.05
N THR A 108 3.61 11.85 3.19
CA THR A 108 2.16 11.66 3.11
C THR A 108 1.70 12.04 1.71
N ILE A 109 0.95 11.15 1.05
CA ILE A 109 0.31 11.40 -0.23
C ILE A 109 -1.21 11.37 -0.09
N GLU A 110 -1.88 12.16 -0.90
CA GLU A 110 -3.34 12.31 -0.89
C GLU A 110 -3.86 12.69 -2.28
N ALA A 111 -5.18 12.79 -2.42
CA ALA A 111 -5.86 13.21 -3.63
C ALA A 111 -5.35 12.48 -4.89
N GLN A 112 -5.05 13.21 -5.98
CA GLN A 112 -4.64 12.63 -7.26
C GLN A 112 -3.36 11.78 -7.15
N ARG A 113 -2.40 12.16 -6.30
CA ARG A 113 -1.17 11.40 -6.15
C ARG A 113 -1.41 10.04 -5.49
N LEU A 114 -2.33 9.99 -4.53
CA LEU A 114 -2.75 8.73 -3.91
C LEU A 114 -3.57 7.86 -4.87
N ASP A 115 -4.43 8.45 -5.69
CA ASP A 115 -5.15 7.71 -6.74
C ASP A 115 -4.17 7.08 -7.75
N ASN A 116 -3.20 7.87 -8.23
CA ASN A 116 -2.12 7.36 -9.09
C ASN A 116 -1.34 6.24 -8.39
N TYR A 117 -1.04 6.37 -7.09
CA TYR A 117 -0.31 5.36 -6.32
C TYR A 117 -1.05 4.01 -6.27
N LEU A 118 -2.36 4.03 -6.02
CA LEU A 118 -3.17 2.81 -5.99
C LEU A 118 -3.34 2.19 -7.40
N ARG A 119 -3.39 3.02 -8.44
CA ARG A 119 -3.39 2.56 -9.85
C ARG A 119 -2.06 1.92 -10.24
N ASP A 120 -0.93 2.53 -9.88
CA ASP A 120 0.41 1.95 -10.06
C ASP A 120 0.52 0.60 -9.33
N ALA A 121 0.07 0.54 -8.07
CA ALA A 121 0.08 -0.70 -7.29
C ALA A 121 -0.79 -1.80 -7.94
N LYS A 122 -1.99 -1.46 -8.42
CA LYS A 122 -2.83 -2.40 -9.19
C LYS A 122 -2.11 -2.91 -10.43
N ALA A 123 -1.44 -2.01 -11.16
CA ALA A 123 -0.73 -2.34 -12.38
C ALA A 123 0.47 -3.27 -12.12
N VAL A 124 1.18 -3.07 -11.00
CA VAL A 124 2.22 -3.98 -10.50
C VAL A 124 1.61 -5.35 -10.15
N ARG A 125 0.52 -5.37 -9.37
CA ARG A 125 -0.16 -6.60 -8.97
C ARG A 125 -0.60 -7.43 -10.16
N ASN A 126 -1.19 -6.80 -11.18
CA ASN A 126 -1.64 -7.51 -12.38
C ASN A 126 -0.47 -8.14 -13.14
N ARG A 127 0.63 -7.40 -13.35
CA ARG A 127 1.82 -7.94 -14.01
C ARG A 127 2.38 -9.15 -13.26
N LEU A 128 2.56 -9.02 -11.94
CA LEU A 128 3.04 -10.11 -11.10
C LEU A 128 2.11 -11.33 -11.12
N ALA A 129 0.79 -11.12 -11.10
CA ALA A 129 -0.20 -12.21 -11.11
C ALA A 129 -0.27 -12.95 -12.46
N HIS A 130 0.09 -12.28 -13.56
CA HIS A 130 0.07 -12.86 -14.91
C HIS A 130 1.45 -13.33 -15.40
N GLY A 131 2.51 -13.14 -14.61
CA GLY A 131 3.87 -13.54 -14.99
C GLY A 131 4.59 -12.55 -15.91
N ASP A 132 4.06 -11.34 -16.09
CA ASP A 132 4.67 -10.27 -16.88
C ASP A 132 5.83 -9.61 -16.12
N ASP A 133 6.67 -8.84 -16.84
CA ASP A 133 7.76 -8.05 -16.23
C ASP A 133 7.18 -6.90 -15.38
N PRO A 134 7.29 -6.96 -14.03
CA PRO A 134 6.72 -5.94 -13.16
C PRO A 134 7.47 -4.59 -13.25
N GLN A 135 8.65 -4.54 -13.88
CA GLN A 135 9.41 -3.32 -14.12
C GLN A 135 8.83 -2.45 -15.24
N THR A 136 7.82 -2.96 -15.94
CA THR A 136 7.07 -2.22 -16.97
C THR A 136 5.82 -1.55 -16.41
N ALA A 137 5.64 -1.58 -15.09
CA ALA A 137 4.53 -0.90 -14.43
C ALA A 137 4.66 0.64 -14.59
N PRO A 138 3.53 1.35 -14.74
CA PRO A 138 3.52 2.81 -14.71
C PRO A 138 4.03 3.33 -13.36
N ASN A 139 4.46 4.60 -13.34
CA ASN A 139 4.92 5.29 -12.14
C ASN A 139 4.28 6.69 -12.08
N ASP A 140 2.98 6.78 -12.34
CA ASP A 140 2.26 8.06 -12.40
C ASP A 140 2.23 8.76 -11.03
N SER A 141 2.44 8.01 -9.95
CA SER A 141 2.59 8.54 -8.59
C SER A 141 3.99 9.09 -8.28
N GLY A 142 4.98 8.76 -9.12
CA GLY A 142 6.39 9.05 -8.91
C GLY A 142 6.97 8.38 -7.65
N THR A 143 6.40 7.25 -7.22
CA THR A 143 6.82 6.57 -5.99
C THR A 143 7.70 5.35 -6.22
N LEU A 144 7.61 4.69 -7.38
CA LEU A 144 8.53 3.61 -7.75
C LEU A 144 9.92 4.17 -8.08
N TYR A 145 10.95 3.31 -8.02
CA TYR A 145 12.29 3.71 -8.42
C TYR A 145 12.39 3.82 -9.94
N ASP A 146 12.76 4.99 -10.45
CA ASP A 146 13.08 5.14 -11.86
C ASP A 146 14.48 4.56 -12.14
N ARG A 147 14.54 3.62 -13.07
CA ARG A 147 15.79 3.03 -13.53
C ARG A 147 16.31 3.81 -14.74
N LYS A 148 17.63 3.76 -14.93
CA LYS A 148 18.31 4.42 -16.06
C LYS A 148 17.87 3.89 -17.44
N ASP A 149 17.34 2.68 -17.50
CA ASP A 149 16.84 2.03 -18.72
C ASP A 149 15.38 2.39 -19.05
N GLY A 150 14.81 3.40 -18.37
CA GLY A 150 13.42 3.85 -18.58
C GLY A 150 12.37 2.94 -17.95
N LYS A 151 12.78 1.87 -17.27
CA LYS A 151 11.90 0.99 -16.50
C LYS A 151 11.75 1.45 -15.07
N THR A 152 10.83 0.84 -14.34
CA THR A 152 10.63 1.08 -12.90
C THR A 152 11.18 -0.09 -12.09
N SER A 153 11.46 0.13 -10.80
CA SER A 153 11.77 -0.94 -9.86
C SER A 153 10.91 -0.82 -8.62
N ILE A 154 10.24 -1.93 -8.31
CA ILE A 154 9.57 -2.15 -7.03
C ILE A 154 10.67 -2.49 -6.03
N THR A 155 11.07 -1.51 -5.23
CA THR A 155 12.08 -1.66 -4.19
C THR A 155 11.46 -2.21 -2.91
N LEU A 156 12.29 -2.76 -2.00
CA LEU A 156 11.81 -3.14 -0.67
C LEU A 156 11.15 -1.95 0.04
N MET A 157 11.73 -0.74 -0.11
CA MET A 157 11.21 0.47 0.51
C MET A 157 9.81 0.82 -0.01
N TRP A 158 9.57 0.66 -1.31
CA TRP A 158 8.24 0.91 -1.86
C TRP A 158 7.21 -0.06 -1.28
N VAL A 159 7.58 -1.34 -1.09
CA VAL A 159 6.69 -2.36 -0.51
C VAL A 159 6.40 -2.08 0.96
N GLU A 160 7.37 -1.62 1.74
CA GLU A 160 7.15 -1.13 3.11
C GLU A 160 6.18 0.05 3.15
N GLY A 161 6.38 1.01 2.22
CA GLY A 161 5.48 2.13 2.04
C GLY A 161 4.06 1.67 1.71
N PHE A 162 3.92 0.62 0.91
CA PHE A 162 2.62 0.06 0.56
C PHE A 162 1.93 -0.61 1.76
N VAL A 163 2.65 -1.37 2.59
CA VAL A 163 2.11 -1.90 3.85
C VAL A 163 1.61 -0.78 4.74
N GLN A 164 2.39 0.29 4.91
CA GLN A 164 1.99 1.44 5.71
C GLN A 164 0.74 2.15 5.15
N ALA A 165 0.68 2.33 3.83
CA ALA A 165 -0.48 2.92 3.17
C ALA A 165 -1.75 2.08 3.39
N VAL A 166 -1.65 0.75 3.27
CA VAL A 166 -2.78 -0.15 3.53
C VAL A 166 -3.32 0.00 4.96
N GLN A 167 -2.43 0.12 5.95
CA GLN A 167 -2.81 0.36 7.35
C GLN A 167 -3.53 1.70 7.52
N ASP A 168 -2.98 2.77 6.94
CA ASP A 168 -3.54 4.13 7.03
C ASP A 168 -4.92 4.19 6.39
N LEU A 169 -5.07 3.67 5.17
CA LEU A 169 -6.34 3.69 4.42
C LEU A 169 -7.41 2.82 5.07
N ALA A 170 -7.05 1.64 5.58
CA ALA A 170 -7.99 0.80 6.31
C ALA A 170 -8.46 1.46 7.61
N THR A 171 -7.55 2.16 8.30
CA THR A 171 -7.87 2.90 9.54
C THR A 171 -8.80 4.07 9.27
N ILE A 172 -8.46 4.93 8.29
CA ILE A 172 -9.31 6.06 7.90
C ILE A 172 -10.71 5.56 7.50
N THR A 173 -10.77 4.54 6.62
CA THR A 173 -12.06 3.98 6.17
C THR A 173 -12.88 3.45 7.35
N ALA A 174 -12.27 2.73 8.28
CA ALA A 174 -12.99 2.19 9.43
C ALA A 174 -13.53 3.31 10.33
N LEU A 175 -12.70 4.31 10.64
CA LEU A 175 -13.11 5.48 11.44
C LEU A 175 -14.26 6.26 10.78
N GLU A 176 -14.23 6.45 9.46
CA GLU A 176 -15.31 7.13 8.73
C GLU A 176 -16.62 6.34 8.76
N LEU A 177 -16.58 5.00 8.73
CA LEU A 177 -17.78 4.15 8.71
C LEU A 177 -18.37 3.89 10.10
N THR A 178 -17.53 3.75 11.12
CA THR A 178 -17.98 3.35 12.48
C THR A 178 -17.76 4.41 13.55
N GLY A 179 -17.19 5.56 13.19
CA GLY A 179 -16.93 6.69 14.09
C GLY A 179 -15.83 6.42 15.12
N GLU A 180 -15.73 7.28 16.14
CA GLU A 180 -14.69 7.26 17.18
C GLU A 180 -14.66 5.99 18.05
N THR A 181 -15.71 5.17 18.01
CA THR A 181 -15.77 3.90 18.75
C THR A 181 -14.98 2.76 18.09
N THR A 182 -14.37 3.01 16.95
CA THR A 182 -13.60 2.01 16.19
C THR A 182 -12.32 1.63 16.94
N VAL A 183 -12.20 0.36 17.33
CA VAL A 183 -10.93 -0.17 17.85
C VAL A 183 -9.94 -0.32 16.70
N ILE A 184 -8.93 0.57 16.67
CA ILE A 184 -7.80 0.48 15.74
C ILE A 184 -6.94 -0.71 16.21
N PRO A 185 -6.65 -1.69 15.32
CA PRO A 185 -5.82 -2.82 15.70
C PRO A 185 -4.36 -2.39 15.83
N ASP A 186 -3.60 -3.16 16.62
CA ASP A 186 -2.15 -3.05 16.63
C ASP A 186 -1.59 -3.53 15.28
N TRP A 187 -1.26 -2.56 14.42
CA TRP A 187 -0.73 -2.84 13.11
C TRP A 187 0.71 -3.40 13.21
N PRO A 188 1.06 -4.45 12.44
CA PRO A 188 2.44 -4.89 12.37
C PRO A 188 3.28 -3.80 11.71
N VAL A 189 4.33 -3.34 12.40
CA VAL A 189 5.16 -2.24 11.93
C VAL A 189 6.24 -2.80 11.00
N PRO A 190 6.30 -2.38 9.72
CA PRO A 190 7.42 -2.72 8.86
C PRO A 190 8.73 -2.27 9.51
N PRO A 191 9.82 -3.04 9.42
CA PRO A 191 11.09 -2.64 10.02
C PRO A 191 11.51 -1.25 9.52
N ARG A 192 12.12 -0.43 10.38
CA ARG A 192 12.58 0.94 10.06
C ARG A 192 14.02 1.14 10.54
N THR A 193 14.88 1.77 9.75
CA THR A 193 16.27 2.08 10.14
C THR A 193 16.56 3.58 10.03
N GLU A 194 17.32 4.13 10.98
CA GLU A 194 17.96 5.45 11.01
C GLU A 194 17.21 6.56 10.22
N VAL A 195 17.50 6.71 8.93
CA VAL A 195 16.96 7.76 8.03
C VAL A 195 15.46 7.59 7.72
N SER A 196 14.88 6.47 8.14
CA SER A 196 13.49 6.07 7.93
C SER A 196 12.79 5.66 9.23
N ALA A 197 13.39 5.91 10.39
CA ALA A 197 12.82 5.56 11.68
C ALA A 197 11.47 6.26 11.94
N ASN A 198 11.36 7.50 11.49
CA ASN A 198 10.26 8.39 11.82
C ASN A 198 9.42 8.70 10.58
N PRO A 199 8.29 8.00 10.36
CA PRO A 199 7.30 8.44 9.37
C PRO A 199 6.58 9.71 9.87
N PRO A 200 5.88 10.44 8.98
CA PRO A 200 4.93 11.46 9.38
C PRO A 200 3.92 10.95 10.41
N ALA A 201 3.30 11.89 11.13
CA ALA A 201 2.19 11.59 12.01
C ALA A 201 1.09 10.80 11.27
N PRO A 202 0.41 9.86 11.94
CA PRO A 202 -0.67 9.10 11.30
C PRO A 202 -1.74 10.06 10.73
N PRO A 203 -2.18 9.85 9.48
CA PRO A 203 -3.11 10.76 8.80
C PRO A 203 -4.53 10.76 9.39
N TRP A 204 -4.82 9.81 10.29
CA TRP A 204 -6.09 9.69 11.02
C TRP A 204 -6.00 10.23 12.45
N ALA A 205 -4.80 10.53 12.96
CA ALA A 205 -4.68 11.19 14.26
C ALA A 205 -5.14 12.64 14.08
N ALA A 206 -6.08 13.08 14.92
CA ALA A 206 -6.74 14.38 14.81
C ALA A 206 -5.77 15.49 14.37
N THR A 207 -6.07 16.12 13.23
CA THR A 207 -5.51 17.44 12.96
C THR A 207 -6.08 18.35 14.05
N PRO A 208 -5.26 19.06 14.83
CA PRO A 208 -5.76 19.99 15.84
C PRO A 208 -6.67 21.05 15.24
#